data_AF-A0A7C7PW68-F1
#
_entry.id   AF-A0A7C7PW68-F1
#
_cell.length_a   1.000
_cell.length_b   1.000
_cell.length_c   1.000
_cell.angle_alpha   90.00
_cell.angle_beta   90.00
_cell.angle_gamma   90.00
#
_symmetry.space_group_name_H-M   'P 1'
#
loop_
_entity.id
_entity.type
_entity.pdbx_description
1 polymer ?
#
loop_
_entity_poly.entity_id
_entity_poly.type
_entity_poly.pdbx_seq_one_letter_code
_entity_poly.pdbx_strand_id
1 'polypeptide(L)'
;MDGSRRLWFLGFALLCSSCAGLKDWDEYEKYQAEKNFSRETYERKESVIAERKVGEESLYEKEVKEKMVKLLREPPSPIKAPDTVLRVLILPYVDKEGNLNAMKYVFLRVEEGRWILGDYLIHKRSGIKLLTPLKDEGK
;
A
#
# COMPACT_ATOMS: atom_id res chain seq x y z
N MET A 1 -13.80 -78.37 -19.62
CA MET A 1 -15.11 -78.27 -18.93
C MET A 1 -14.88 -77.39 -17.70
N ASP A 2 -15.46 -76.22 -17.50
CA ASP A 2 -16.44 -75.44 -18.27
C ASP A 2 -16.31 -73.95 -17.90
N GLY A 3 -16.37 -73.09 -18.93
CA GLY A 3 -17.56 -72.29 -19.13
C GLY A 3 -17.95 -71.14 -18.19
N SER A 4 -17.06 -70.49 -17.42
CA SER A 4 -17.55 -69.41 -16.53
C SER A 4 -16.71 -68.13 -16.40
N ARG A 5 -15.94 -67.74 -17.43
CA ARG A 5 -15.17 -66.47 -17.40
C ARG A 5 -15.34 -65.55 -18.61
N ARG A 6 -16.27 -65.87 -19.52
CA ARG A 6 -16.48 -65.09 -20.76
C ARG A 6 -17.77 -64.26 -20.81
N LEU A 7 -18.63 -64.32 -19.78
CA LEU A 7 -19.91 -63.59 -19.79
C LEU A 7 -19.88 -62.16 -19.23
N TRP A 8 -18.81 -61.72 -18.57
CA TRP A 8 -18.75 -60.36 -18.01
C TRP A 8 -18.31 -59.28 -19.01
N PHE A 9 -17.73 -59.65 -20.14
CA PHE A 9 -17.30 -58.68 -21.16
C PHE A 9 -18.35 -58.37 -22.23
N LEU A 10 -19.42 -59.16 -22.34
CA LEU A 10 -20.45 -58.98 -23.36
C LEU A 10 -21.69 -58.23 -22.86
N GLY A 11 -21.83 -58.00 -21.55
CA GLY A 11 -22.96 -57.27 -20.97
C GLY A 11 -22.82 -55.73 -20.96
N PHE A 12 -21.60 -55.19 -21.13
CA PHE A 12 -21.36 -53.74 -21.06
C PHE A 12 -21.31 -53.07 -22.45
N ALA A 13 -21.22 -53.85 -23.53
CA ALA A 13 -21.09 -53.33 -24.89
C ALA A 13 -22.43 -52.98 -25.57
N LEU A 14 -23.57 -53.26 -24.92
CA LEU A 14 -24.91 -53.10 -25.51
C LEU A 14 -25.71 -51.92 -24.94
N LEU A 15 -25.05 -50.97 -24.27
CA LEU A 15 -25.67 -49.72 -23.81
C LEU A 15 -25.18 -48.46 -24.56
N CYS A 16 -24.43 -48.62 -25.65
CA CYS A 16 -23.90 -47.52 -26.47
C CYS A 16 -24.46 -47.47 -27.92
N SER A 17 -25.63 -48.06 -28.19
CA SER A 17 -26.24 -48.02 -29.54
C SER A 17 -27.27 -46.92 -29.77
N SER A 18 -27.47 -45.97 -28.83
CA SER A 18 -28.15 -44.71 -29.15
C SER A 18 -27.15 -43.69 -29.69
N CYS A 19 -26.74 -43.89 -30.94
CA CYS A 19 -26.16 -42.83 -31.75
C CYS A 19 -27.27 -41.88 -32.19
N ALA A 20 -27.49 -40.81 -31.44
CA ALA A 20 -28.03 -39.57 -31.99
C ALA A 20 -27.05 -38.45 -31.60
N GLY A 21 -26.44 -37.82 -32.60
CA GLY A 21 -25.60 -36.63 -32.42
C GLY A 21 -24.11 -36.84 -32.64
N LEU A 22 -23.70 -37.09 -33.89
CA LEU A 22 -22.28 -37.09 -34.30
C LEU A 22 -21.97 -35.92 -35.26
N LYS A 23 -22.45 -34.71 -34.93
CA LYS A 23 -22.07 -33.45 -35.61
C LYS A 23 -21.52 -32.37 -34.67
N ASP A 24 -21.61 -32.55 -33.35
CA ASP A 24 -21.26 -31.50 -32.38
C ASP A 24 -19.91 -31.72 -31.68
N TRP A 25 -19.21 -32.85 -31.90
CA TRP A 25 -17.94 -33.15 -31.22
C TRP A 25 -16.79 -32.26 -31.70
N ASP A 26 -16.68 -32.01 -33.01
CA ASP A 26 -15.69 -31.05 -33.57
C ASP A 26 -15.96 -29.61 -33.11
N GLU A 27 -17.23 -29.27 -32.89
CA GLU A 27 -17.64 -27.96 -32.38
C GLU A 27 -17.36 -27.83 -30.89
N TYR A 28 -17.53 -28.90 -30.12
CA TYR A 28 -17.16 -28.98 -28.71
C TYR A 28 -15.64 -28.87 -28.51
N GLU A 29 -14.84 -29.54 -29.34
CA GLU A 29 -13.37 -29.41 -29.28
C GLU A 29 -12.91 -27.99 -29.62
N LYS A 30 -13.51 -27.35 -30.64
CA LYS A 30 -13.23 -25.93 -30.97
C LYS A 30 -13.64 -24.99 -29.84
N TYR A 31 -14.81 -25.19 -29.25
CA TYR A 31 -15.27 -24.40 -28.10
C TYR A 31 -14.32 -24.52 -26.90
N GLN A 32 -13.86 -25.74 -26.60
CA GLN A 32 -12.89 -25.95 -25.52
C GLN A 32 -11.51 -25.36 -25.87
N ALA A 33 -11.06 -25.48 -27.12
CA ALA A 33 -9.80 -24.90 -27.57
C ALA A 33 -9.81 -23.36 -27.49
N GLU A 34 -10.90 -22.70 -27.92
CA GLU A 34 -11.06 -21.25 -27.82
C GLU A 34 -11.12 -20.78 -26.37
N LYS A 35 -11.81 -21.52 -25.49
CA LYS A 35 -11.89 -21.22 -24.06
C LYS A 35 -10.53 -21.36 -23.37
N ASN A 36 -9.79 -22.42 -23.70
CA ASN A 36 -8.45 -22.67 -23.15
C ASN A 36 -7.43 -21.65 -23.68
N PHE A 37 -7.47 -21.32 -24.97
CA PHE A 37 -6.64 -20.28 -25.57
C PHE A 37 -6.92 -18.91 -24.96
N SER A 38 -8.20 -18.58 -24.77
CA SER A 38 -8.59 -17.34 -24.07
C SER A 38 -8.02 -17.34 -22.65
N ARG A 39 -8.16 -18.44 -21.90
CA ARG A 39 -7.62 -18.55 -20.53
C ARG A 39 -6.10 -18.39 -20.50
N GLU A 40 -5.37 -19.06 -21.37
CA GLU A 40 -3.91 -18.94 -21.49
C GLU A 40 -3.48 -17.51 -21.88
N THR A 41 -4.23 -16.83 -22.76
CA THR A 41 -3.91 -15.44 -23.11
C THR A 41 -4.19 -14.47 -21.97
N TYR A 42 -5.18 -14.72 -21.12
CA TYR A 42 -5.41 -13.95 -19.90
C TYR A 42 -4.33 -14.23 -18.86
N GLU A 43 -3.97 -15.50 -18.63
CA GLU A 43 -2.90 -15.90 -17.70
C GLU A 43 -1.54 -15.35 -18.13
N ARG A 44 -1.22 -15.37 -19.44
CA ARG A 44 -0.01 -14.76 -20.00
C ARG A 44 -0.01 -13.24 -19.90
N LYS A 45 -1.17 -12.59 -20.06
CA LYS A 45 -1.28 -11.13 -19.85
C LYS A 45 -1.07 -10.77 -18.38
N GLU A 46 -1.67 -11.53 -17.46
CA GLU A 46 -1.50 -11.39 -16.01
C GLU A 46 -0.02 -11.59 -15.60
N SER A 47 0.65 -12.62 -16.11
CA SER A 47 2.06 -12.88 -15.78
C SER A 47 2.99 -11.77 -16.29
N VAL A 48 2.78 -11.26 -17.50
CA VAL A 48 3.54 -10.13 -18.06
C VAL A 48 3.28 -8.82 -17.31
N ILE A 49 2.04 -8.59 -16.85
CA ILE A 49 1.70 -7.43 -16.01
C ILE A 49 2.33 -7.55 -14.62
N ALA A 50 2.35 -8.75 -14.04
CA ALA A 50 3.01 -9.03 -12.77
C ALA A 50 4.54 -8.82 -12.88
N GLU A 51 5.18 -9.33 -13.93
CA GLU A 51 6.60 -9.13 -14.20
C GLU A 51 6.94 -7.65 -14.46
N ARG A 52 6.09 -6.91 -15.16
CA ARG A 52 6.25 -5.44 -15.33
C ARG A 52 6.09 -4.66 -14.02
N LYS A 53 5.22 -5.12 -13.11
CA LYS A 53 5.08 -4.51 -11.77
C LYS A 53 6.28 -4.79 -10.86
N VAL A 54 7.07 -5.82 -11.17
CA VAL A 54 8.34 -6.14 -10.48
C VAL A 54 9.52 -5.36 -11.10
N GLY A 55 9.28 -4.57 -12.16
CA GLY A 55 10.26 -3.66 -12.74
C GLY A 55 10.85 -2.73 -11.69
N GLU A 56 12.18 -2.71 -11.62
CA GLU A 56 13.04 -2.06 -10.63
C GLU A 56 12.45 -0.76 -10.05
N GLU A 57 11.83 -0.86 -8.86
CA GLU A 57 11.65 0.32 -8.01
C GLU A 57 13.04 0.97 -7.88
N SER A 58 13.15 2.23 -8.30
CA SER A 58 14.41 2.95 -8.22
C SER A 58 14.91 2.95 -6.77
N LEU A 59 16.23 2.94 -6.55
CA LEU A 59 16.79 3.02 -5.20
C LEU A 59 16.20 4.19 -4.41
N TYR A 60 15.96 5.31 -5.10
CA TYR A 60 15.26 6.48 -4.55
C TYR A 60 13.85 6.16 -4.04
N GLU A 61 13.01 5.50 -4.84
CA GLU A 61 11.65 5.14 -4.43
C GLU A 61 11.65 4.17 -3.24
N LYS A 62 12.58 3.21 -3.21
CA LYS A 62 12.76 2.30 -2.07
C LYS A 62 13.12 3.06 -0.79
N GLU A 63 14.09 3.98 -0.86
CA GLU A 63 14.48 4.80 0.28
C GLU A 63 13.36 5.73 0.76
N VAL A 64 12.62 6.35 -0.17
CA VAL A 64 11.46 7.21 0.16
C VAL A 64 10.39 6.40 0.88
N LYS A 65 10.08 5.21 0.36
CA LYS A 65 9.11 4.28 0.95
C LYS A 65 9.54 3.79 2.32
N GLU A 66 10.81 3.43 2.49
CA GLU A 66 11.36 3.00 3.78
C GLU A 66 11.33 4.13 4.82
N LYS A 67 11.73 5.36 4.44
CA LYS A 67 11.60 6.55 5.30
C LYS A 67 10.15 6.81 5.69
N MET A 68 9.22 6.69 4.74
CA MET A 68 7.79 6.89 5.00
C MET A 68 7.23 5.82 5.95
N VAL A 69 7.57 4.54 5.74
CA VAL A 69 7.20 3.44 6.64
C VAL A 69 7.77 3.65 8.06
N LYS A 70 9.00 4.16 8.16
CA LYS A 70 9.64 4.46 9.44
C LYS A 70 8.89 5.56 10.19
N LEU A 71 8.55 6.67 9.52
CA LEU A 71 7.76 7.77 10.10
C LEU A 71 6.36 7.31 10.55
N LEU A 72 5.74 6.36 9.86
CA LEU A 72 4.45 5.77 10.25
C LEU A 72 4.55 4.85 11.48
N ARG A 73 5.71 4.24 11.72
CA ARG A 73 5.96 3.34 12.85
C ARG A 73 6.43 4.09 14.11
N GLU A 74 7.06 5.24 13.92
CA GLU A 74 7.49 6.14 14.99
C GLU A 74 6.27 6.71 15.74
N PRO A 75 6.43 7.07 17.04
CA PRO A 75 5.36 7.73 17.77
C PRO A 75 4.92 8.98 16.98
N PRO A 76 3.64 9.35 17.04
CA PRO A 76 3.14 10.47 16.27
C PRO A 76 3.96 11.72 16.59
N SER A 77 4.67 12.23 15.58
CA SER A 77 5.50 13.42 15.73
C SER A 77 4.61 14.60 16.12
N PRO A 78 4.94 15.37 17.17
CA PRO A 78 4.15 16.52 17.55
C PRO A 78 4.22 17.56 16.42
N ILE A 79 3.06 18.12 16.07
CA ILE A 79 2.97 19.12 15.01
C ILE A 79 2.98 20.49 15.68
N LYS A 80 3.86 21.39 15.21
CA LYS A 80 3.86 22.79 15.63
C LYS A 80 3.14 23.63 14.57
N ALA A 81 2.22 24.48 14.98
CA ALA A 81 1.69 25.51 14.10
C ALA A 81 2.83 26.46 13.67
N PRO A 82 2.77 27.07 12.47
CA PRO A 82 3.75 28.07 12.07
C PRO A 82 3.65 29.34 12.94
N ASP A 83 4.77 30.04 13.10
CA ASP A 83 4.82 31.34 13.79
C ASP A 83 4.15 32.42 12.92
N THR A 84 3.46 33.38 13.56
CA THR A 84 2.89 34.54 12.85
C THR A 84 3.98 35.60 12.69
N VAL A 85 4.31 35.92 11.44
CA VAL A 85 5.39 36.86 11.08
C VAL A 85 4.82 38.12 10.45
N LEU A 86 5.21 39.29 10.98
CA LEU A 86 4.95 40.58 10.36
C LEU A 86 6.16 41.01 9.51
N ARG A 87 5.85 41.53 8.32
CA ARG A 87 6.84 42.15 7.44
C ARG A 87 6.68 43.67 7.49
N VAL A 88 7.70 44.34 7.98
CA VAL A 88 7.76 45.80 8.05
C VAL A 88 8.63 46.33 6.92
N LEU A 89 8.07 47.24 6.12
CA LEU A 89 8.83 48.00 5.13
C LEU A 89 9.38 49.26 5.81
N ILE A 90 10.71 49.39 5.81
CA ILE A 90 11.38 50.62 6.21
C ILE A 90 11.75 51.37 4.94
N LEU A 91 11.14 52.54 4.76
CA LEU A 91 11.43 53.43 3.64
C LEU A 91 12.83 54.04 3.78
N PRO A 92 13.45 54.47 2.68
CA PRO A 92 14.71 55.17 2.74
C PRO A 92 14.65 56.41 3.62
N TYR A 93 15.66 56.60 4.46
CA TYR A 93 15.78 57.80 5.28
C TYR A 93 17.25 58.15 5.50
N VAL A 94 17.52 59.40 5.85
CA VAL A 94 18.84 59.86 6.26
C VAL A 94 18.85 59.94 7.78
N ASP A 95 19.85 59.34 8.41
CA ASP A 95 19.99 59.39 9.87
C ASP A 95 20.52 60.76 10.35
N LYS A 96 20.70 60.89 11.66
CA LYS A 96 21.20 62.14 12.26
C LYS A 96 22.67 62.43 11.92
N GLU A 97 23.40 61.43 11.48
CA GLU A 97 24.82 61.50 11.12
C GLU A 97 25.01 61.78 9.62
N GLY A 98 23.91 61.83 8.85
CA GLY A 98 23.92 62.09 7.41
C GLY A 98 24.06 60.82 6.55
N ASN A 99 24.02 59.63 7.14
CA ASN A 99 24.10 58.39 6.38
C ASN A 99 22.74 58.02 5.78
N LEU A 100 22.76 57.65 4.49
CA LEU A 100 21.58 57.15 3.79
C LEU A 100 21.32 55.70 4.19
N ASN A 101 20.20 55.48 4.85
CA ASN A 101 19.66 54.15 5.09
C ASN A 101 18.75 53.77 3.92
N ALA A 102 19.19 52.78 3.14
CA ALA A 102 18.42 52.26 2.01
C ALA A 102 17.14 51.52 2.46
N MET A 103 16.21 51.37 1.53
CA MET A 103 14.96 50.64 1.73
C MET A 103 15.23 49.19 2.13
N LYS A 104 14.54 48.70 3.16
CA LYS A 104 14.68 47.30 3.61
C LYS A 104 13.40 46.75 4.22
N TYR A 105 13.29 45.42 4.16
CA TYR A 105 12.26 44.69 4.88
C TYR A 105 12.85 44.11 6.17
N VAL A 106 12.09 44.20 7.26
CA VAL A 106 12.40 43.56 8.54
C VAL A 106 11.25 42.61 8.88
N PHE A 107 11.60 41.39 9.27
CA PHE A 107 10.64 40.36 9.65
C PHE A 107 10.64 40.19 11.17
N LEU A 108 9.46 40.34 11.78
CA LEU A 108 9.27 40.24 13.21
C LEU A 108 8.31 39.09 13.51
N ARG A 109 8.65 38.25 14.47
CA ARG A 109 7.73 37.23 14.99
C ARG A 109 6.85 37.88 16.05
N VAL A 110 5.54 37.90 15.82
CA VAL A 110 4.58 38.51 16.75
C VAL A 110 3.97 37.48 17.67
N GLU A 111 3.72 36.29 17.15
CA GLU A 111 3.17 35.18 17.90
C GLU A 111 3.97 33.92 17.58
N GLU A 112 4.38 33.21 18.62
CA GLU A 112 4.99 31.89 18.46
C GLU A 112 3.91 30.87 18.12
N GLY A 113 4.22 30.02 17.14
CA GLY A 113 3.35 28.92 16.77
C GLY A 113 3.13 27.99 17.96
N ARG A 114 1.88 27.67 18.25
CA ARG A 114 1.54 26.75 19.34
C ARG A 114 1.80 25.30 18.94
N TRP A 115 2.21 24.49 19.90
CA TRP A 115 2.23 23.04 19.73
C TRP A 115 0.80 22.51 19.65
N ILE A 116 0.50 21.78 18.59
CA ILE A 116 -0.77 21.09 18.43
C ILE A 116 -0.58 19.69 19.01
N LEU A 117 -0.87 19.56 20.30
CA LEU A 117 -0.92 18.27 20.97
C LEU A 117 -2.35 17.73 20.85
N GLY A 118 -2.63 16.99 19.78
CA GLY A 118 -3.96 16.41 19.56
C GLY A 118 -4.13 15.03 20.21
N ASP A 119 -5.38 14.53 20.25
CA ASP A 119 -5.74 13.19 20.75
C ASP A 119 -5.03 12.04 20.02
N TYR A 120 -4.45 12.32 18.85
CA TYR A 120 -3.60 11.40 18.11
C TYR A 120 -2.29 11.08 18.86
N LEU A 121 -1.80 11.95 19.75
CA LEU A 121 -0.68 11.67 20.66
C LEU A 121 -1.10 10.83 21.87
N ILE A 122 -2.39 10.88 22.23
CA ILE A 122 -2.96 10.27 23.44
C ILE A 122 -3.42 8.83 23.18
N HIS A 123 -3.34 8.33 21.93
CA HIS A 123 -3.55 6.92 21.62
C HIS A 123 -2.50 6.05 22.32
N LYS A 124 -2.83 5.73 23.56
CA LYS A 124 -2.13 4.85 24.47
C LYS A 124 -1.99 3.52 23.74
N ARG A 125 -0.76 3.12 23.39
CA ARG A 125 -0.44 1.70 23.41
C ARG A 125 -0.94 1.20 24.76
N SER A 126 -1.91 0.31 24.75
CA SER A 126 -2.56 -0.32 25.90
C SER A 126 -1.60 -1.19 26.77
N GLY A 127 -0.30 -0.90 26.76
CA GLY A 127 0.74 -1.72 27.38
C GLY A 127 1.84 -0.96 28.14
N ILE A 128 1.74 0.36 28.34
CA ILE A 128 2.65 1.04 29.30
C ILE A 128 2.16 0.67 30.70
N LYS A 129 2.67 -0.43 31.25
CA LYS A 129 2.53 -0.77 32.66
C LYS A 129 3.12 0.39 33.45
N LEU A 130 2.28 1.13 34.18
CA LEU A 130 2.78 2.03 35.21
C LEU A 130 3.60 1.16 36.16
N LEU A 131 4.90 1.45 36.25
CA LEU A 131 5.75 0.86 37.27
C LEU A 131 5.31 1.49 38.59
N THR A 132 4.35 0.86 39.26
CA THR A 132 4.07 1.16 40.66
C THR A 132 5.36 0.90 41.41
N PRO A 133 5.89 1.87 42.19
CA PRO A 133 7.12 1.66 42.92
C PRO A 133 6.98 0.43 43.81
N LEU A 134 8.06 -0.36 43.89
CA LEU A 134 8.14 -1.52 44.78
C LEU A 134 7.74 -1.06 46.17
N LYS A 135 6.74 -1.74 46.75
CA LYS A 135 6.35 -1.49 48.13
C LYS A 135 7.45 -2.09 48.99
N ASP A 136 8.27 -1.24 49.57
CA ASP A 136 9.29 -1.68 50.51
C ASP A 136 8.56 -2.27 51.71
N GLU A 137 8.58 -3.60 51.83
CA GLU A 137 8.00 -4.31 52.97
C GLU A 137 8.94 -4.07 54.16
N GLY A 138 8.64 -2.99 54.89
CA GLY A 138 9.33 -2.60 56.12
C GLY A 138 9.33 -3.76 57.12
N LYS A 139 10.55 -4.11 57.53
CA LYS A 139 10.89 -5.10 58.55
C LYS A 139 10.61 -4.58 59.96
#